data_AF-A0A1Q4FB52-F1
#
_entry.id   AF-A0A1Q4FB52-F1
#
_cell.length_a   1.000
_cell.length_b   1.000
_cell.length_c   1.000
_cell.angle_alpha   90.00
_cell.angle_beta   90.00
_cell.angle_gamma   90.00
#
_symmetry.space_group_name_H-M   'P 1'
#
loop_
_entity.id
_entity.type
_entity.pdbx_description
1 polymer ?
#
loop_
_entity_poly.entity_id
_entity_poly.type
_entity_poly.pdbx_seq_one_letter_code
_entity_poly.pdbx_strand_id
1 'polypeptide(L)'
;MPFIYHIATKADWDNAIKKGYYESPALKEEGFIHCCEERQVPDVLQRYFSGKTNLVKLRIDTDKLTSQLIYDWSNAIEDTFPHIYGTINPDAVTEVTEI
;
A
#
# COMPACT_ATOMS: atom_id res chain seq x y z
N MET A 1 10.96 13.43 4.75
CA MET A 1 10.42 12.12 5.17
C MET A 1 9.42 11.72 4.11
N PRO A 2 9.76 10.82 3.16
CA PRO A 2 8.82 10.45 2.12
C PRO A 2 7.80 9.48 2.71
N PHE A 3 6.52 9.87 2.73
CA PHE A 3 5.43 8.96 3.04
C PHE A 3 4.83 8.43 1.74
N ILE A 4 4.49 7.15 1.75
CA ILE A 4 3.72 6.51 0.67
C ILE A 4 2.46 5.89 1.25
N TYR A 5 1.55 5.49 0.37
CA TYR A 5 0.22 5.04 0.76
C TYR A 5 -0.13 3.70 0.15
N HIS A 6 -0.74 2.84 0.95
CA HIS A 6 -1.31 1.58 0.47
C HIS A 6 -2.79 1.51 0.86
N ILE A 7 -3.62 1.00 -0.04
CA ILE A 7 -5.04 0.78 0.22
C ILE A 7 -5.23 -0.71 0.49
N ALA A 8 -5.71 -1.03 1.68
CA ALA A 8 -6.00 -2.39 2.12
C ALA A 8 -7.47 -2.51 2.53
N THR A 9 -7.97 -3.74 2.66
CA THR A 9 -9.21 -3.94 3.42
C THR A 9 -8.91 -3.82 4.91
N LYS A 10 -9.88 -3.35 5.69
CA LYS A 10 -9.77 -3.25 7.16
C LYS A 10 -9.45 -4.63 7.78
N ALA A 11 -10.07 -5.68 7.25
CA ALA A 11 -9.88 -7.04 7.72
C ALA A 11 -8.44 -7.54 7.47
N ASP A 12 -7.87 -7.30 6.28
CA ASP A 12 -6.50 -7.70 5.97
C ASP A 12 -5.50 -6.95 6.84
N TRP A 13 -5.72 -5.66 7.06
CA TRP A 13 -4.89 -4.87 7.96
C TRP A 13 -4.96 -5.37 9.41
N ASP A 14 -6.15 -5.65 9.93
CA ASP A 14 -6.31 -6.15 11.30
C ASP A 14 -5.65 -7.52 11.51
N ASN A 15 -5.69 -8.37 10.48
CA ASN A 15 -4.97 -9.65 10.49
C ASN A 15 -3.45 -9.44 10.43
N ALA A 16 -2.97 -8.47 9.66
CA ALA A 16 -1.55 -8.15 9.58
C ALA A 16 -0.97 -7.68 10.91
N ILE A 17 -1.71 -6.88 11.68
CA ILE A 17 -1.31 -6.48 13.03
C ILE A 17 -1.11 -7.71 13.92
N LYS A 18 -2.02 -8.68 13.88
CA LYS A 18 -1.92 -9.92 14.67
C LYS A 18 -0.75 -10.81 14.21
N LYS A 19 -0.49 -10.83 12.90
CA LYS A 19 0.57 -11.62 12.27
C LYS A 19 1.96 -11.01 12.44
N GLY A 20 2.03 -9.70 12.65
CA GLY A 20 3.27 -8.91 12.72
C GLY A 20 3.80 -8.45 11.36
N TYR A 21 3.05 -8.67 10.28
CA TYR A 21 3.39 -8.21 8.92
C TYR A 21 2.16 -8.23 8.02
N TYR A 22 2.11 -7.29 7.08
CA TYR A 22 1.09 -7.20 6.05
C TYR A 22 1.60 -7.76 4.73
N GLU A 23 0.74 -8.53 4.08
CA GLU A 23 0.92 -9.07 2.73
C GLU A 23 -0.33 -8.79 1.92
N SER A 24 -0.17 -8.42 0.66
CA SER A 24 -1.26 -8.40 -0.30
C SER A 24 -1.17 -9.60 -1.24
N PRO A 25 -2.27 -10.02 -1.89
CA PRO A 25 -2.23 -11.04 -2.95
C PRO A 25 -1.22 -10.72 -4.06
N ALA A 26 -1.09 -9.43 -4.42
CA ALA A 26 -0.15 -8.95 -5.43
C ALA A 26 1.32 -9.29 -5.11
N LEU A 27 1.70 -9.39 -3.82
CA LEU A 27 3.06 -9.82 -3.48
C LEU A 27 3.35 -11.25 -3.97
N LYS A 28 2.35 -12.14 -3.92
CA LYS A 28 2.49 -13.52 -4.38
C LYS A 28 2.33 -13.64 -5.91
N GLU A 29 1.45 -12.83 -6.49
CA GLU A 29 1.10 -12.90 -7.91
C GLU A 29 2.08 -12.14 -8.82
N GLU A 30 2.54 -10.96 -8.37
CA GLU A 30 3.35 -10.01 -9.13
C GLU A 30 4.75 -9.82 -8.53
N GLY A 31 4.94 -10.17 -7.26
CA GLY A 31 6.23 -10.05 -6.56
C GLY A 31 6.42 -8.76 -5.76
N PHE A 32 5.41 -7.88 -5.73
CA PHE A 32 5.45 -6.61 -5.00
C PHE A 32 4.06 -6.14 -4.56
N ILE A 33 4.02 -5.22 -3.60
CA ILE A 33 2.81 -4.56 -3.11
C ILE A 33 2.71 -3.17 -3.73
N HIS A 34 1.59 -2.91 -4.43
CA HIS A 34 1.31 -1.58 -4.99
C HIS A 34 1.10 -0.54 -3.90
N CYS A 35 1.91 0.51 -3.91
CA CYS A 35 1.68 1.72 -3.14
C CYS A 35 1.48 2.89 -4.11
N CYS A 36 1.12 4.04 -3.56
CA CYS A 36 0.90 5.28 -4.31
C CYS A 36 1.35 6.48 -3.49
N GLU A 37 1.57 7.61 -4.15
CA GLU A 37 1.73 8.91 -3.50
C GLU A 37 0.36 9.49 -3.12
N GLU A 38 0.33 10.44 -2.17
CA GLU A 38 -0.93 11.08 -1.73
C GLU A 38 -1.72 11.66 -2.91
N ARG A 39 -1.03 12.28 -3.88
CA ARG A 39 -1.66 12.85 -5.09
C ARG A 39 -2.33 11.82 -5.99
N GLN A 40 -1.92 10.55 -5.91
CA GLN A 40 -2.41 9.45 -6.74
C GLN A 40 -3.57 8.69 -6.08
N VAL A 41 -3.80 8.89 -4.78
CA VAL A 41 -4.83 8.16 -4.00
C VAL A 41 -6.23 8.26 -4.62
N PRO A 42 -6.74 9.44 -5.02
CA PRO A 42 -8.09 9.54 -5.60
C PRO A 42 -8.26 8.70 -6.87
N ASP A 43 -7.26 8.71 -7.75
CA ASP A 43 -7.29 7.96 -9.01
C ASP A 43 -7.17 6.45 -8.76
N VAL A 44 -6.32 6.04 -7.83
CA VAL A 44 -6.19 4.64 -7.42
C VAL A 44 -7.51 4.11 -6.85
N LEU A 45 -8.16 4.88 -5.97
CA LEU A 45 -9.46 4.51 -5.41
C LEU A 45 -10.53 4.38 -6.50
N GLN A 46 -10.60 5.35 -7.41
CA GLN A 46 -11.57 5.33 -8.51
C GLN A 46 -11.35 4.12 -9.45
N ARG A 47 -10.11 3.80 -9.80
CA ARG A 47 -9.81 2.75 -10.80
C ARG A 47 -9.91 1.34 -10.23
N TYR A 48 -9.40 1.10 -9.02
CA TYR A 48 -9.21 -0.26 -8.48
C TYR A 48 -10.14 -0.61 -7.31
N PHE A 49 -10.77 0.40 -6.70
CA PHE A 49 -11.56 0.24 -5.49
C PHE A 49 -13.00 0.78 -5.60
N SER A 50 -13.45 1.15 -6.81
CA SER A 50 -14.83 1.58 -7.04
C SER A 50 -15.83 0.53 -6.57
N GLY A 51 -16.78 0.95 -5.73
CA GLY A 51 -17.82 0.08 -5.15
C GLY A 51 -17.35 -0.83 -4.01
N LYS A 52 -16.07 -0.80 -3.62
CA LYS A 52 -15.57 -1.52 -2.45
C LYS A 52 -15.79 -0.69 -1.18
N THR A 53 -16.01 -1.37 -0.07
CA THR A 53 -16.23 -0.76 1.26
C THR A 53 -15.27 -1.39 2.27
N ASN A 54 -15.22 -0.84 3.49
CA ASN A 54 -14.33 -1.29 4.56
C ASN A 54 -12.86 -1.25 4.14
N LEU A 55 -12.47 -0.16 3.50
CA LEU A 55 -11.11 0.09 3.08
C LEU A 55 -10.39 0.96 4.10
N VAL A 56 -9.08 0.80 4.17
CA VAL A 56 -8.20 1.66 4.95
C VAL A 56 -7.07 2.18 4.07
N LYS A 57 -6.74 3.45 4.25
CA LYS A 57 -5.52 4.08 3.75
C LYS A 57 -4.45 3.91 4.81
N LEU A 58 -3.40 3.16 4.49
CA LEU A 58 -2.21 3.01 5.31
C LEU A 58 -1.19 4.05 4.87
N ARG A 59 -0.77 4.92 5.77
CA ARG A 59 0.36 5.83 5.56
C ARG A 59 1.64 5.17 6.05
N ILE A 60 2.56 4.94 5.14
CA ILE A 60 3.80 4.19 5.38
C ILE A 60 4.96 5.17 5.39
N ASP A 61 5.72 5.16 6.47
CA ASP A 61 7.00 5.84 6.61
C ASP A 61 8.11 4.98 6.00
N THR A 62 8.67 5.44 4.88
CA THR A 62 9.67 4.66 4.12
C THR A 62 10.97 4.46 4.89
N ASP A 63 11.28 5.33 5.85
CA ASP A 63 12.51 5.23 6.65
C ASP A 63 12.44 4.08 7.68
N LYS A 64 11.23 3.59 7.97
CA LYS A 64 10.97 2.46 8.88
C LYS A 64 10.66 1.15 8.15
N LEU A 65 10.55 1.20 6.83
CA LEU A 65 10.21 0.05 6.01
C LEU A 65 11.42 -0.90 5.96
N THR A 66 11.19 -2.18 6.28
CA THR A 66 12.25 -3.20 6.21
C THR A 66 12.41 -3.82 4.83
N SER A 67 11.37 -3.75 4.01
CA SER A 67 11.34 -4.28 2.65
C SER A 67 11.85 -3.26 1.63
N GLN A 68 12.32 -3.75 0.49
CA GLN A 68 12.84 -2.88 -0.57
C GLN A 68 11.70 -2.07 -1.21
N LEU A 69 11.92 -0.77 -1.35
CA LEU A 69 11.04 0.16 -2.06
C LEU A 69 11.66 0.54 -3.40
N ILE A 70 10.92 0.38 -4.49
CA ILE A 70 11.32 0.79 -5.85
C ILE A 70 10.20 1.64 -6.44
N TYR A 71 10.55 2.65 -7.22
CA TYR A 71 9.61 3.47 -7.96
C TYR A 71 9.59 3.01 -9.42
N ASP A 72 8.52 2.32 -9.82
CA ASP A 72 8.38 1.77 -11.17
C ASP A 72 7.40 2.57 -12.01
N TRP A 73 7.68 2.65 -13.30
CA TRP A 73 6.78 3.29 -14.28
C TRP A 73 5.58 2.40 -14.58
N SER A 74 4.37 2.94 -14.44
CA SER A 74 3.12 2.29 -14.84
C SER A 74 2.67 2.76 -16.21
N ASN A 75 2.70 1.88 -17.20
CA ASN A 75 2.21 2.19 -18.55
C ASN A 75 0.68 2.43 -18.60
N ALA A 76 -0.08 1.90 -17.63
CA ALA A 76 -1.54 2.03 -17.61
C ALA A 76 -2.01 3.40 -17.08
N ILE A 77 -1.15 4.07 -16.31
CA ILE A 77 -1.44 5.38 -15.69
C ILE A 77 -0.52 6.47 -16.24
N GLU A 78 0.55 6.08 -16.97
CA GLU A 78 1.60 6.97 -17.47
C GLU A 78 2.21 7.80 -16.34
N ASP A 79 2.49 7.14 -15.22
CA ASP A 79 3.07 7.75 -14.01
C ASP A 79 3.90 6.72 -13.24
N THR A 80 4.74 7.20 -12.32
CA THR A 80 5.60 6.37 -11.48
C THR A 80 4.92 6.05 -10.16
N PHE A 81 4.97 4.78 -9.73
CA PHE A 81 4.35 4.30 -8.50
C PHE A 81 5.39 3.64 -7.58
N PRO A 82 5.31 3.87 -6.26
CA PRO A 82 6.09 3.13 -5.29
C PRO A 82 5.60 1.69 -5.18
N HIS A 83 6.51 0.73 -5.27
CA HIS A 83 6.29 -0.70 -5.10
C HIS A 83 7.17 -1.25 -3.98
N ILE A 84 6.56 -2.01 -3.06
CA ILE A 84 7.28 -2.66 -1.97
C ILE A 84 7.52 -4.12 -2.33
N TYR A 85 8.77 -4.50 -2.51
CA TYR A 85 9.22 -5.86 -2.83
C TYR A 85 9.42 -6.66 -1.54
N GLY A 86 8.31 -7.00 -0.90
CA GLY A 86 8.29 -7.74 0.35
C GLY A 86 7.06 -7.42 1.19
N THR A 87 7.03 -7.94 2.41
CA THR A 87 5.96 -7.66 3.36
C THR A 87 6.10 -6.26 3.95
N ILE A 88 5.01 -5.67 4.44
CA ILE A 88 5.05 -4.39 5.16
C ILE A 88 5.06 -4.68 6.66
N ASN A 89 6.10 -4.23 7.36
CA ASN A 89 6.15 -4.30 8.82
C ASN A 89 5.19 -3.27 9.44
N PRO A 90 4.35 -3.63 10.44
CA PRO A 90 3.36 -2.73 11.01
C PRO A 90 3.95 -1.43 11.58
N ASP A 91 5.18 -1.50 12.11
CA ASP A 91 5.89 -0.33 12.67
C ASP A 91 6.20 0.75 11.63
N ALA A 92 6.19 0.41 10.34
CA ALA A 92 6.32 1.38 9.25
C ALA A 92 5.01 2.13 8.96
N VAL A 93 3.86 1.62 9.40
CA VAL A 93 2.56 2.27 9.22
C VAL A 93 2.33 3.27 10.35
N THR A 94 2.42 4.56 10.04
CA THR A 94 2.30 5.64 11.03
C THR A 94 0.89 6.14 11.22
N GLU A 95 0.00 5.89 10.26
CA GLU A 95 -1.39 6.35 10.29
C GLU A 95 -2.27 5.39 9.48
N VAL A 96 -3.49 5.17 9.98
CA VAL A 96 -4.52 4.33 9.35
C VAL A 96 -5.81 5.12 9.31
N THR A 97 -6.36 5.35 8.13
CA THR A 97 -7.58 6.14 7.93
C THR A 97 -8.62 5.30 7.19
N GLU A 98 -9.84 5.25 7.69
CA GLU A 98 -10.97 4.60 6.98
C GLU A 98 -11.39 5.42 5.76
N ILE A 99 -11.79 4.74 4.68
CA ILE A 99 -12.19 5.33 3.39
C ILE A 99 -13.60 4.88 3.02
#